data_AF-A0A383WD50-F1
#
_entry.id   AF-A0A383WD50-F1
#
_cell.length_a   1.000
_cell.length_b   1.000
_cell.length_c   1.000
_cell.angle_alpha   90.00
_cell.angle_beta   90.00
_cell.angle_gamma   90.00
#
_symmetry.space_group_name_H-M   'P 1'
#
loop_
_entity.id
_entity.type
_entity.pdbx_description
1 polymer ?
#
loop_
_entity_poly.entity_id
_entity_poly.type
_entity_poly.pdbx_seq_one_letter_code
_entity_poly.pdbx_strand_id
1 'polypeptide(L)'
;MVLANAIAPNQEKAVFSIPESKDEAVKVSAAALLGQVKQLKGAKKAKKGFGAGSSGGSTGTRFSVELPLASDSPAELAGLAADLLAALPAAATAGACIVAASEQVAAAVQAARSSSGRQGSGPVLSLRAACQADSLSGPLLLLAPATSDVALVEQLLDEVWGGPWALVVNPGWHANTPAAYSGLVDSFEAAYSFMPIATQGLVRAEGAVLRQLSGSAAASPWRVLLKEEDDFVQVGQMKRRPSQSDLELVIMNARAASSPLTSLVKGVKGLMDKGKK
;
A
#
# COMPACT_ATOMS: atom_id res chain seq x y z
N MET A 1 -8.09 -20.10 -11.33
CA MET A 1 -7.55 -19.36 -12.48
C MET A 1 -8.45 -18.14 -12.70
N VAL A 2 -8.10 -17.00 -12.10
CA VAL A 2 -8.89 -15.76 -12.21
C VAL A 2 -8.25 -14.94 -13.32
N LEU A 3 -8.99 -14.75 -14.41
CA LEU A 3 -8.55 -14.01 -15.59
C LEU A 3 -8.18 -12.57 -15.18
N ALA A 4 -6.94 -12.17 -15.47
CA ALA A 4 -6.58 -10.76 -15.53
C ALA A 4 -7.51 -10.11 -16.58
N ASN A 5 -8.35 -9.17 -16.17
CA ASN A 5 -9.09 -8.37 -17.13
C ASN A 5 -8.09 -7.40 -17.78
N ALA A 6 -7.45 -7.87 -18.86
CA ALA A 6 -6.75 -7.00 -19.78
C ALA A 6 -7.73 -5.92 -20.25
N ILE A 7 -7.30 -4.67 -20.23
CA ILE A 7 -8.09 -3.57 -20.77
C ILE A 7 -8.32 -3.88 -22.26
N ALA A 8 -9.59 -3.95 -22.67
CA ALA A 8 -9.95 -4.23 -24.04
C ALA A 8 -9.30 -3.19 -24.97
N PRO A 9 -8.89 -3.57 -26.20
CA PRO A 9 -8.11 -2.73 -27.14
C PRO A 9 -8.83 -1.46 -27.66
N ASN A 10 -9.99 -1.14 -27.09
CA ASN A 10 -10.91 -0.05 -27.45
C ASN A 10 -11.29 0.84 -26.25
N GLN A 11 -10.68 0.64 -25.07
CA GLN A 11 -10.77 1.62 -23.98
C GLN A 11 -9.63 2.64 -24.14
N GLU A 12 -9.98 3.92 -24.00
CA GLU A 12 -9.04 5.03 -23.97
C GLU A 12 -7.97 4.73 -22.90
N LYS A 13 -6.69 4.82 -23.29
CA LYS A 13 -5.56 4.63 -22.38
C LYS A 13 -5.66 5.70 -21.29
N ALA A 14 -6.11 5.30 -20.10
CA ALA A 14 -6.18 6.21 -18.97
C ALA A 14 -4.74 6.56 -18.53
N VAL A 15 -4.35 7.82 -18.74
CA VAL A 15 -3.12 8.39 -18.20
C VAL A 15 -3.34 8.70 -16.73
N PHE A 16 -2.44 8.22 -15.88
CA PHE A 16 -2.48 8.44 -14.44
C PHE A 16 -1.31 9.33 -14.03
N SER A 17 -1.63 10.41 -13.30
CA SER A 17 -0.61 11.14 -12.54
C SER A 17 -0.18 10.27 -11.36
N ILE A 18 1.11 9.99 -11.31
CA ILE A 18 1.76 9.39 -10.14
C ILE A 18 2.48 10.49 -9.36
N PRO A 19 2.71 10.33 -8.05
CA PRO A 19 3.51 11.28 -7.31
C PRO A 19 4.92 11.42 -7.90
N GLU A 20 5.34 12.65 -8.15
CA GLU A 20 6.66 12.97 -8.73
C GLU A 20 7.74 13.08 -7.64
N SER A 21 7.34 13.09 -6.37
CA SER A 21 8.25 13.23 -5.23
C SER A 21 7.80 12.40 -4.02
N LYS A 22 8.74 12.16 -3.10
CA LYS A 22 8.49 11.54 -1.79
C LYS A 22 7.41 12.32 -1.02
N ASP A 23 7.53 13.65 -0.97
CA ASP A 23 6.60 14.52 -0.25
C ASP A 23 5.17 14.43 -0.81
N GLU A 24 5.05 14.35 -2.13
CA GLU A 24 3.75 14.17 -2.78
C GLU A 24 3.17 12.79 -2.48
N ALA A 25 3.99 11.73 -2.53
CA ALA A 25 3.55 10.38 -2.19
C ALA A 25 3.07 10.29 -0.72
N VAL A 26 3.76 10.97 0.20
CA VAL A 26 3.34 11.10 1.61
C VAL A 26 1.99 11.83 1.71
N LYS A 27 1.80 12.94 1.01
CA LYS A 27 0.52 13.69 1.02
C LYS A 27 -0.63 12.86 0.47
N VAL A 28 -0.42 12.17 -0.66
CA VAL A 28 -1.44 11.32 -1.29
C VAL A 28 -1.80 10.14 -0.40
N SER A 29 -0.81 9.47 0.20
CA SER A 29 -1.05 8.36 1.13
C SER A 29 -1.78 8.81 2.40
N ALA A 30 -1.41 9.95 2.98
CA ALA A 30 -2.11 10.52 4.12
C ALA A 30 -3.57 10.87 3.78
N ALA A 31 -3.83 11.45 2.61
CA ALA A 31 -5.20 11.73 2.15
C ALA A 31 -6.03 10.45 2.00
N ALA A 32 -5.46 9.38 1.43
CA ALA A 32 -6.12 8.09 1.28
C ALA A 32 -6.48 7.46 2.65
N LEU A 33 -5.54 7.49 3.60
CA LEU A 33 -5.76 7.04 4.98
C LEU A 33 -6.87 7.82 5.69
N LEU A 34 -6.86 9.15 5.57
CA LEU A 34 -7.85 10.00 6.22
C LEU A 34 -9.26 9.80 5.69
N GLY A 35 -9.40 9.49 4.40
CA GLY A 35 -10.68 9.09 3.83
C GLY A 35 -11.30 7.92 4.59
N GLN A 36 -10.49 6.91 4.94
CA GLN A 36 -10.96 5.73 5.67
C GLN A 36 -11.19 6.01 7.16
N VAL A 37 -10.25 6.70 7.82
CA VAL A 37 -10.36 7.02 9.26
C VAL A 37 -11.59 7.87 9.57
N LYS A 38 -11.97 8.79 8.68
CA LYS A 38 -13.20 9.59 8.85
C LYS A 38 -14.48 8.75 8.72
N GLN A 39 -14.52 7.79 7.79
CA GLN A 39 -15.66 6.89 7.63
C GLN A 39 -15.87 6.01 8.87
N LEU A 40 -14.79 5.60 9.53
CA LEU A 40 -14.84 4.83 10.79
C LEU A 40 -15.46 5.62 11.96
N LYS A 41 -15.25 6.95 12.03
CA LYS A 41 -15.88 7.79 13.06
C LYS A 41 -17.37 8.05 12.79
N GLY A 42 -17.83 7.93 11.55
CA GLY A 42 -19.23 8.11 11.14
C GLY A 42 -20.08 6.84 11.19
N ALA A 43 -19.46 5.67 11.21
CA ALA A 43 -20.15 4.39 11.31
C ALA A 43 -20.67 4.18 12.74
N LYS A 44 -21.94 4.54 12.99
CA LYS A 44 -22.67 4.10 14.19
C LYS A 44 -22.52 2.57 14.28
N LYS A 45 -21.96 2.09 15.41
CA LYS A 45 -21.79 0.67 15.80
C LYS A 45 -22.61 -0.28 14.91
N ALA A 46 -21.99 -0.76 13.82
CA ALA A 46 -22.60 -1.80 13.02
C ALA A 46 -22.60 -3.08 13.85
N LYS A 47 -23.80 -3.66 13.95
CA LYS A 47 -24.17 -4.79 14.78
C LYS A 47 -23.28 -6.01 14.48
N LYS A 48 -22.76 -6.62 15.54
CA LYS A 48 -22.13 -7.95 15.56
C LYS A 48 -22.97 -8.93 14.73
N GLY A 49 -22.42 -9.45 13.63
CA GLY A 49 -23.14 -10.32 12.71
C GLY A 49 -22.22 -11.11 11.77
N PHE A 50 -22.00 -12.37 12.16
CA PHE A 50 -21.66 -13.56 11.36
C PHE A 50 -20.33 -13.62 10.59
N GLY A 51 -19.33 -14.25 11.22
CA GLY A 51 -18.19 -14.88 10.54
C GLY A 51 -16.96 -15.06 11.43
N ALA A 52 -16.77 -16.27 11.95
CA ALA A 52 -15.56 -16.83 12.59
C ALA A 52 -15.09 -16.27 13.96
N GLY A 53 -15.12 -17.16 14.96
CA GLY A 53 -14.11 -17.28 16.04
C GLY A 53 -13.74 -16.03 16.83
N SER A 54 -14.46 -15.78 17.93
CA SER A 54 -13.99 -14.89 18.99
C SER A 54 -12.87 -15.55 19.80
N SER A 55 -11.63 -15.08 19.63
CA SER A 55 -10.60 -15.08 20.66
C SER A 55 -9.89 -13.73 20.69
N GLY A 56 -10.34 -12.82 21.56
CA GLY A 56 -9.54 -11.78 22.21
C GLY A 56 -8.74 -10.72 21.43
N GLY A 57 -8.64 -10.75 20.10
CA GLY A 57 -7.71 -9.89 19.33
C GLY A 57 -8.23 -8.47 19.01
N SER A 58 -7.29 -7.53 18.83
CA SER A 58 -7.54 -6.08 18.69
C SER A 58 -8.61 -5.69 17.67
N THR A 59 -9.53 -4.82 18.10
CA THR A 59 -10.68 -4.34 17.30
C THR A 59 -10.35 -3.19 16.35
N GLY A 60 -9.09 -2.79 16.24
CA GLY A 60 -8.66 -1.64 15.46
C GLY A 60 -8.55 -1.93 13.97
N THR A 61 -8.83 -0.94 13.12
CA THR A 61 -8.69 -1.10 11.67
C THR A 61 -7.23 -1.11 11.26
N ARG A 62 -6.84 -2.02 10.35
CA ARG A 62 -5.46 -2.26 9.97
C ARG A 62 -5.24 -1.80 8.54
N PHE A 63 -4.28 -0.89 8.33
CA PHE A 63 -3.94 -0.33 7.03
C PHE A 63 -2.48 -0.57 6.68
N SER A 64 -2.17 -0.70 5.40
CA SER A 64 -0.80 -0.68 4.90
C SER A 64 -0.56 0.47 3.93
N VAL A 65 0.64 1.04 3.99
CA VAL A 65 1.13 2.03 3.04
C VAL A 65 2.50 1.61 2.52
N GLU A 66 2.68 1.68 1.20
CA GLU A 66 3.97 1.45 0.55
C GLU A 66 4.38 2.66 -0.28
N LEU A 67 5.50 3.26 0.09
CA LEU A 67 6.05 4.48 -0.45
C LEU A 67 7.48 4.23 -0.95
N PRO A 68 7.88 4.85 -2.07
CA PRO A 68 9.26 4.75 -2.55
C PRO A 68 10.23 5.35 -1.53
N LEU A 69 11.31 4.62 -1.25
CA LEU A 69 12.41 5.04 -0.39
C LEU A 69 13.73 5.01 -1.17
N ALA A 70 14.62 5.96 -0.85
CA ALA A 70 15.97 5.96 -1.39
C ALA A 70 16.83 4.82 -0.82
N SER A 71 16.57 4.44 0.43
CA SER A 71 17.21 3.30 1.09
C SER A 71 16.37 2.83 2.30
N ASP A 72 16.61 1.61 2.76
CA ASP A 72 16.04 1.06 4.01
C ASP A 72 16.85 1.47 5.25
N SER A 73 17.60 2.57 5.17
CA SER A 73 18.42 3.03 6.29
C SER A 73 17.54 3.51 7.46
N PRO A 74 18.01 3.38 8.71
CA PRO A 74 17.29 3.87 9.88
C PRO A 74 16.89 5.35 9.80
N ALA A 75 17.73 6.19 9.19
CA ALA A 75 17.48 7.61 9.04
C ALA A 75 16.34 7.89 8.04
N GLU A 76 16.31 7.19 6.90
CA GLU A 76 15.23 7.33 5.91
C GLU A 76 13.87 6.89 6.47
N LEU A 77 13.85 5.77 7.20
CA LEU A 77 12.63 5.28 7.86
C LEU A 77 12.16 6.23 8.96
N ALA A 78 13.09 6.82 9.73
CA ALA A 78 12.78 7.82 10.74
C ALA A 78 12.17 9.11 10.13
N GLY A 79 12.76 9.58 9.03
CA GLY A 79 12.22 10.71 8.26
C GLY A 79 10.81 10.40 7.73
N LEU A 80 10.63 9.24 7.09
CA LEU A 80 9.33 8.82 6.56
C LEU A 80 8.24 8.77 7.65
N ALA A 81 8.57 8.24 8.83
CA ALA A 81 7.64 8.20 9.96
C ALA A 81 7.24 9.62 10.41
N ALA A 82 8.20 10.55 10.49
CA ALA A 82 7.94 11.93 10.84
C ALA A 82 7.06 12.64 9.78
N ASP A 83 7.35 12.42 8.50
CA ASP A 83 6.61 13.00 7.37
C ASP A 83 5.16 12.52 7.34
N LEU A 84 4.93 11.21 7.50
CA LEU A 84 3.59 10.63 7.57
C LEU A 84 2.77 11.17 8.75
N LEU A 85 3.37 11.22 9.95
CA LEU A 85 2.70 11.76 11.13
C LEU A 85 2.39 13.25 10.99
N ALA A 86 3.25 14.01 10.31
CA ALA A 86 3.04 15.43 10.03
C ALA A 86 1.93 15.68 8.99
N ALA A 87 1.78 14.76 8.02
CA ALA A 87 0.74 14.84 7.00
C ALA A 87 -0.66 14.45 7.52
N LEU A 88 -0.73 13.74 8.65
CA LEU A 88 -1.98 13.38 9.31
C LEU A 88 -2.42 14.46 10.32
N PRO A 89 -3.74 14.68 10.55
CA PRO A 89 -4.23 15.62 11.54
C PRO A 89 -3.79 15.20 12.94
N ALA A 90 -3.39 16.16 13.78
CA ALA A 90 -2.94 15.91 15.15
C ALA A 90 -3.95 15.10 15.98
N ALA A 91 -5.26 15.31 15.78
CA ALA A 91 -6.31 14.55 16.46
C ALA A 91 -6.39 13.06 16.03
N ALA A 92 -5.85 12.70 14.86
CA ALA A 92 -5.79 11.33 14.38
C ALA A 92 -4.52 10.60 14.87
N THR A 93 -3.47 11.34 15.19
CA THR A 93 -2.16 10.84 15.63
C THR A 93 -1.87 11.07 17.11
N ALA A 94 -2.83 11.64 17.86
CA ALA A 94 -2.72 11.83 19.29
C ALA A 94 -2.46 10.49 20.00
N GLY A 95 -1.38 10.41 20.77
CA GLY A 95 -0.97 9.19 21.47
C GLY A 95 -0.37 8.11 20.57
N ALA A 96 0.02 8.43 19.33
CA ALA A 96 0.53 7.41 18.41
C ALA A 96 1.79 6.70 18.95
N CYS A 97 1.69 5.38 19.05
CA CYS A 97 2.82 4.47 19.28
C CYS A 97 3.55 4.23 17.96
N ILE A 98 4.86 4.44 17.93
CA ILE A 98 5.70 4.07 16.79
C ILE A 98 6.46 2.81 17.18
N VAL A 99 6.30 1.75 16.39
CA VAL A 99 7.01 0.49 16.55
C VAL A 99 7.87 0.28 15.31
N ALA A 100 9.17 0.09 15.50
CA ALA A 100 10.09 -0.14 14.41
C ALA A 100 10.57 -1.59 14.38
N ALA A 101 10.81 -2.15 13.19
CA ALA A 101 11.26 -3.53 13.04
C ALA A 101 12.55 -3.84 13.83
N SER A 102 13.47 -2.87 13.99
CA SER A 102 14.71 -3.05 14.74
C SER A 102 14.99 -1.94 15.76
N GLU A 103 15.87 -2.23 16.71
CA GLU A 103 16.38 -1.26 17.69
C GLU A 103 17.05 -0.06 17.03
N GLN A 104 17.80 -0.25 15.94
CA GLN A 104 18.47 0.87 15.26
C GLN A 104 17.46 1.84 14.65
N VAL A 105 16.38 1.33 14.06
CA VAL A 105 15.31 2.17 13.49
C VAL A 105 14.54 2.87 14.61
N ALA A 106 14.23 2.18 15.71
CA ALA A 106 13.58 2.81 16.87
C ALA A 106 14.43 3.96 17.46
N ALA A 107 15.74 3.75 17.62
CA ALA A 107 16.66 4.77 18.08
C ALA A 107 16.74 5.98 17.13
N ALA A 108 16.77 5.73 15.81
CA ALA A 108 16.77 6.80 14.82
C ALA A 108 15.47 7.63 14.85
N VAL A 109 14.31 6.98 14.97
CA VAL A 109 13.02 7.66 15.14
C VAL A 109 13.00 8.49 16.43
N GLN A 110 13.48 7.94 17.54
CA GLN A 110 13.53 8.63 18.82
C GLN A 110 14.45 9.86 18.77
N ALA A 111 15.61 9.74 18.12
CA ALA A 111 16.53 10.86 17.91
C ALA A 111 15.89 11.95 17.03
N ALA A 112 15.23 11.59 15.93
CA ALA A 112 14.54 12.52 15.05
C ALA A 112 13.39 13.27 15.75
N ARG A 113 12.62 12.56 16.62
CA ARG A 113 11.58 13.20 17.45
C ARG A 113 12.20 14.21 18.42
N SER A 114 13.29 13.83 19.07
CA SER A 114 13.97 14.68 20.05
C SER A 114 14.55 15.95 19.42
N SER A 115 15.11 15.87 18.21
CA SER A 115 15.68 17.03 17.51
C SER A 115 14.62 17.97 16.92
N SER A 116 13.46 17.44 16.53
CA SER A 116 12.38 18.24 15.92
C SER A 116 11.59 19.12 16.90
N GLY A 117 11.80 18.97 18.22
CA GLY A 117 10.98 19.63 19.25
C GLY A 117 9.52 19.16 19.29
N ARG A 118 9.11 18.26 18.39
CA ARG A 118 7.79 17.66 18.35
C ARG A 118 7.73 16.52 19.35
N GLN A 119 7.26 16.81 20.57
CA GLN A 119 6.85 15.77 21.50
C GLN A 119 5.56 15.12 21.01
N GLY A 120 5.68 14.06 20.20
CA GLY A 120 4.55 13.14 20.08
C GLY A 120 4.35 12.46 21.44
N SER A 121 3.10 12.26 21.86
CA SER A 121 2.79 11.78 23.21
C SER A 121 2.92 10.26 23.41
N GLY A 122 3.01 9.48 22.32
CA GLY A 122 3.15 8.02 22.40
C GLY A 122 4.60 7.53 22.30
N PRO A 123 4.87 6.30 22.79
CA PRO A 123 6.21 5.72 22.84
C PRO A 123 6.79 5.40 21.45
N VAL A 124 8.11 5.31 21.38
CA VAL A 124 8.86 4.73 20.26
C VAL A 124 9.56 3.48 20.76
N LEU A 125 9.26 2.32 20.15
CA LEU A 125 9.77 1.02 20.58
C LEU A 125 10.30 0.23 19.38
N SER A 126 11.23 -0.68 19.63
CA SER A 126 11.47 -1.77 18.68
C SER A 126 10.31 -2.77 18.73
N LEU A 127 10.16 -3.59 17.70
CA LEU A 127 9.10 -4.60 17.63
C LEU A 127 9.20 -5.60 18.78
N ARG A 128 10.42 -6.04 19.13
CA ARG A 128 10.66 -6.94 20.25
C ARG A 128 10.32 -6.29 21.59
N ALA A 129 10.72 -5.03 21.80
CA ALA A 129 10.38 -4.30 23.02
C ALA A 129 8.86 -4.04 23.13
N ALA A 130 8.20 -3.75 22.00
CA ALA A 130 6.75 -3.58 21.96
C ALA A 130 6.01 -4.86 22.36
N CYS A 131 6.46 -6.04 21.91
CA CYS A 131 5.87 -7.32 22.31
C CYS A 131 6.06 -7.67 23.80
N GLN A 132 6.97 -6.99 24.50
CA GLN A 132 7.24 -7.18 25.93
C GLN A 132 6.54 -6.14 26.80
N ALA A 133 5.87 -5.15 26.21
CA ALA A 133 5.11 -4.15 26.96
C ALA A 133 3.84 -4.75 27.55
N ASP A 134 3.42 -4.28 28.73
CA ASP A 134 2.19 -4.76 29.36
C ASP A 134 0.94 -4.45 28.52
N SER A 135 0.90 -3.25 27.92
CA SER A 135 -0.14 -2.86 26.97
C SER A 135 0.29 -1.63 26.18
N LEU A 136 -0.18 -1.53 24.94
CA LEU A 136 -0.04 -0.34 24.10
C LEU A 136 -1.43 0.13 23.65
N SER A 137 -1.62 1.44 23.58
CA SER A 137 -2.90 2.02 23.18
C SER A 137 -2.73 3.22 22.26
N GLY A 138 -3.82 3.63 21.62
CA GLY A 138 -3.80 4.69 20.63
C GLY A 138 -3.38 4.18 19.24
N PRO A 139 -3.22 5.09 18.27
CA PRO A 139 -2.79 4.75 16.93
C PRO A 139 -1.45 4.02 16.90
N LEU A 140 -1.32 3.00 16.07
CA LEU A 140 -0.06 2.27 15.91
C LEU A 140 0.55 2.55 14.53
N LEU A 141 1.83 2.91 14.50
CA LEU A 141 2.63 3.02 13.29
C LEU A 141 3.76 2.00 13.34
N LEU A 142 3.69 0.97 12.50
CA LEU A 142 4.67 -0.09 12.40
C LEU A 142 5.57 0.12 11.18
N LEU A 143 6.87 0.29 11.39
CA LEU A 143 7.82 0.66 10.33
C LEU A 143 8.59 -0.55 9.78
N ALA A 144 8.44 -0.77 8.48
CA ALA A 144 9.17 -1.70 7.64
C ALA A 144 9.37 -3.12 8.22
N PRO A 145 8.32 -3.79 8.75
CA PRO A 145 8.46 -5.16 9.21
C PRO A 145 8.78 -6.09 8.03
N ALA A 146 9.76 -6.98 8.21
CA ALA A 146 10.10 -7.99 7.23
C ALA A 146 9.16 -9.21 7.34
N THR A 147 9.25 -10.14 6.38
CA THR A 147 8.51 -11.41 6.46
C THR A 147 8.90 -12.24 7.70
N SER A 148 10.13 -12.10 8.21
CA SER A 148 10.57 -12.73 9.47
C SER A 148 9.86 -12.19 10.70
N ASP A 149 9.29 -11.00 10.61
CA ASP A 149 8.70 -10.27 11.74
C ASP A 149 7.20 -10.55 11.89
N VAL A 150 6.59 -11.25 10.93
CA VAL A 150 5.12 -11.40 10.85
C VAL A 150 4.53 -12.01 12.13
N ALA A 151 5.19 -13.04 12.69
CA ALA A 151 4.75 -13.64 13.94
C ALA A 151 4.78 -12.67 15.13
N LEU A 152 5.81 -11.80 15.21
CA LEU A 152 5.89 -10.78 16.25
C LEU A 152 4.85 -9.68 16.05
N VAL A 153 4.53 -9.35 14.80
CA VAL A 153 3.48 -8.38 14.49
C VAL A 153 2.10 -8.93 14.84
N GLU A 154 1.85 -10.21 14.60
CA GLU A 154 0.63 -10.89 15.03
C GLU A 154 0.49 -10.85 16.56
N GLN A 155 1.54 -11.24 17.28
CA GLN A 155 1.59 -11.16 18.75
C GLN A 155 1.32 -9.74 19.25
N LEU A 156 2.00 -8.73 18.69
CA LEU A 156 1.81 -7.33 19.05
C LEU A 156 0.35 -6.90 18.88
N LEU A 157 -0.28 -7.27 17.77
CA LEU A 157 -1.64 -6.85 17.45
C LEU A 157 -2.71 -7.61 18.23
N ASP A 158 -2.48 -8.86 18.58
CA ASP A 158 -3.50 -9.69 19.22
C ASP A 158 -3.40 -9.69 20.75
N GLU A 159 -2.19 -9.52 21.30
CA GLU A 159 -1.95 -9.65 22.75
C GLU A 159 -1.65 -8.31 23.44
N VAL A 160 -0.98 -7.37 22.76
CA VAL A 160 -0.42 -6.18 23.42
C VAL A 160 -1.13 -4.88 23.05
N TRP A 161 -1.47 -4.70 21.77
CA TRP A 161 -1.99 -3.45 21.26
C TRP A 161 -3.53 -3.40 21.27
N GLY A 162 -4.08 -2.33 21.87
CA GLY A 162 -5.49 -1.98 21.80
C GLY A 162 -5.67 -0.53 21.34
N GLY A 163 -5.93 -0.32 20.05
CA GLY A 163 -6.07 1.03 19.49
C GLY A 163 -7.12 1.18 18.40
N PRO A 164 -7.38 2.42 17.96
CA PRO A 164 -8.39 2.71 16.93
C PRO A 164 -7.97 2.22 15.54
N TRP A 165 -6.68 2.32 15.21
CA TRP A 165 -6.13 1.88 13.94
C TRP A 165 -4.63 1.59 14.03
N ALA A 166 -4.18 0.66 13.20
CA ALA A 166 -2.77 0.35 12.98
C ALA A 166 -2.40 0.61 11.52
N LEU A 167 -1.24 1.21 11.29
CA LEU A 167 -0.66 1.46 9.98
C LEU A 167 0.68 0.75 9.89
N VAL A 168 0.82 -0.21 8.97
CA VAL A 168 2.12 -0.76 8.59
C VAL A 168 2.67 0.00 7.39
N VAL A 169 3.90 0.50 7.52
CA VAL A 169 4.59 1.29 6.50
C VAL A 169 5.68 0.45 5.87
N ASN A 170 5.69 0.36 4.55
CA ASN A 170 6.64 -0.39 3.74
C ASN A 170 6.87 -1.83 4.25
N PRO A 171 5.81 -2.64 4.49
CA PRO A 171 5.99 -4.02 4.92
C PRO A 171 6.72 -4.82 3.84
N GLY A 172 7.68 -5.65 4.24
CA GLY A 172 8.35 -6.61 3.35
C GLY A 172 7.53 -7.88 3.09
N TRP A 173 6.19 -7.80 3.07
CA TRP A 173 5.26 -8.93 3.01
C TRP A 173 4.57 -9.03 1.66
N HIS A 174 5.17 -9.72 0.69
CA HIS A 174 4.61 -9.79 -0.66
C HIS A 174 4.63 -11.22 -1.23
N ALA A 175 5.32 -11.42 -2.36
CA ALA A 175 5.20 -12.60 -3.22
C ALA A 175 5.61 -13.92 -2.56
N ASN A 176 6.31 -13.89 -1.43
CA ASN A 176 6.87 -15.06 -0.75
C ASN A 176 6.44 -15.18 0.71
N THR A 177 5.38 -14.48 1.13
CA THR A 177 4.89 -14.65 2.50
C THR A 177 4.37 -16.09 2.67
N PRO A 178 4.91 -16.86 3.64
CA PRO A 178 4.42 -18.21 3.93
C PRO A 178 2.91 -18.25 4.10
N ALA A 179 2.26 -19.30 3.59
CA ALA A 179 0.80 -19.46 3.67
C ALA A 179 0.26 -19.37 5.11
N ALA A 180 1.05 -19.80 6.10
CA ALA A 180 0.75 -19.68 7.53
C ALA A 180 0.47 -18.23 7.98
N TYR A 181 1.05 -17.25 7.29
CA TYR A 181 0.94 -15.82 7.62
C TYR A 181 -0.05 -15.05 6.74
N SER A 182 -0.71 -15.71 5.79
CA SER A 182 -1.66 -15.07 4.87
C SER A 182 -2.79 -14.37 5.61
N GLY A 183 -3.33 -14.98 6.68
CA GLY A 183 -4.41 -14.40 7.48
C GLY A 183 -4.05 -13.03 8.07
N LEU A 184 -2.85 -12.89 8.63
CA LEU A 184 -2.40 -11.59 9.17
C LEU A 184 -2.17 -10.58 8.04
N VAL A 185 -1.44 -10.96 6.99
CA VAL A 185 -1.10 -10.05 5.88
C VAL A 185 -2.36 -9.54 5.19
N ASP A 186 -3.33 -10.43 4.92
CA ASP A 186 -4.59 -10.09 4.28
C ASP A 186 -5.53 -9.29 5.21
N SER A 187 -5.27 -9.25 6.52
CA SER A 187 -6.02 -8.40 7.46
C SER A 187 -5.71 -6.91 7.30
N PHE A 188 -4.62 -6.55 6.61
CA PHE A 188 -4.25 -5.17 6.34
C PHE A 188 -4.83 -4.68 5.02
N GLU A 189 -5.56 -3.57 5.08
CA GLU A 189 -6.03 -2.90 3.88
C GLU A 189 -4.97 -1.96 3.31
N ALA A 190 -4.50 -2.22 2.09
CA ALA A 190 -3.58 -1.32 1.39
C ALA A 190 -4.27 0.01 1.05
N ALA A 191 -4.00 1.02 1.88
CA ALA A 191 -4.51 2.38 1.73
C ALA A 191 -3.86 3.11 0.56
N TYR A 192 -2.55 2.91 0.43
CA TYR A 192 -1.75 3.40 -0.68
C TYR A 192 -0.59 2.43 -0.92
N SER A 193 -0.30 2.07 -2.16
CA SER A 193 0.91 1.33 -2.51
C SER A 193 1.38 1.78 -3.86
N PHE A 194 2.62 2.26 -3.92
CA PHE A 194 3.34 2.51 -5.16
C PHE A 194 4.56 1.61 -5.19
N MET A 195 4.54 0.63 -6.09
CA MET A 195 5.66 -0.28 -6.32
C MET A 195 6.20 -0.10 -7.73
N PRO A 196 7.48 0.24 -7.90
CA PRO A 196 8.14 0.12 -9.19
C PRO A 196 8.04 -1.33 -9.70
N ILE A 197 7.70 -1.50 -10.98
CA ILE A 197 7.74 -2.81 -11.62
C ILE A 197 9.21 -3.16 -11.87
N ALA A 198 9.74 -4.10 -11.10
CA ALA A 198 11.05 -4.70 -11.30
C ALA A 198 10.88 -6.13 -11.81
N THR A 199 10.43 -6.30 -13.06
CA THR A 199 10.30 -7.65 -13.63
C THR A 199 11.67 -8.26 -13.90
N GLN A 200 12.01 -9.35 -13.20
CA GLN A 200 13.25 -10.12 -13.39
C GLN A 200 13.20 -11.12 -14.57
N GLY A 201 12.20 -10.99 -15.46
CA GLY A 201 11.96 -11.91 -16.58
C GLY A 201 12.37 -11.39 -17.96
N LEU A 202 11.89 -12.08 -19.00
CA LEU A 202 12.18 -11.80 -20.42
C LEU A 202 11.69 -10.42 -20.91
N VAL A 203 10.76 -9.81 -20.17
CA VAL A 203 10.03 -8.62 -20.60
C VAL A 203 10.37 -7.47 -19.66
N ARG A 204 11.44 -6.73 -19.96
CA ARG A 204 11.81 -5.50 -19.21
C ARG A 204 10.82 -4.40 -19.52
N ALA A 205 10.09 -3.90 -18.53
CA ALA A 205 9.23 -2.73 -18.66
C ALA A 205 9.44 -1.80 -17.47
N GLU A 206 9.45 -0.49 -17.73
CA GLU A 206 9.39 0.53 -16.68
C GLU A 206 7.91 0.81 -16.39
N GLY A 207 7.55 0.89 -15.12
CA GLY A 207 6.17 1.04 -14.72
C GLY A 207 5.99 0.95 -13.22
N ALA A 208 4.75 0.96 -12.77
CA ALA A 208 4.40 0.85 -11.37
C ALA A 208 3.12 0.05 -11.17
N VAL A 209 3.03 -0.64 -10.04
CA VAL A 209 1.77 -1.10 -9.49
C VAL A 209 1.29 -0.05 -8.51
N LEU A 210 0.10 0.47 -8.74
CA LEU A 210 -0.51 1.50 -7.92
C LEU A 210 -1.81 0.97 -7.29
N ARG A 211 -1.91 1.10 -5.98
CA ARG A 211 -3.20 1.10 -5.28
C ARG A 211 -3.33 2.39 -4.51
N GLN A 212 -4.49 3.03 -4.61
CA GLN A 212 -4.83 4.22 -3.84
C GLN A 212 -6.31 4.15 -3.52
N LEU A 213 -6.64 4.16 -2.23
CA LEU A 213 -8.03 4.22 -1.80
C LEU A 213 -8.60 5.60 -2.13
N SER A 214 -9.70 5.60 -2.88
CA SER A 214 -10.52 6.77 -3.14
C SER A 214 -11.98 6.44 -2.82
N GLY A 215 -12.55 7.10 -1.82
CA GLY A 215 -13.90 6.77 -1.34
C GLY A 215 -13.93 5.51 -0.48
N SER A 216 -14.68 4.47 -0.87
CA SER A 216 -14.80 3.23 -0.09
C SER A 216 -13.77 2.17 -0.50
N ALA A 217 -13.13 1.54 0.49
CA ALA A 217 -12.26 0.36 0.42
C ALA A 217 -12.52 -0.62 -0.75
N ALA A 218 -13.77 -1.06 -0.90
CA ALA A 218 -14.16 -2.11 -1.85
C ALA A 218 -14.12 -1.70 -3.34
N ALA A 219 -13.94 -0.41 -3.64
CA ALA A 219 -14.05 0.14 -5.00
C ALA A 219 -12.69 0.43 -5.66
N SER A 220 -11.58 0.41 -4.93
CA SER A 220 -10.28 0.82 -5.46
C SER A 220 -9.45 -0.38 -5.94
N PRO A 221 -9.29 -0.58 -7.26
CA PRO A 221 -8.51 -1.69 -7.79
C PRO A 221 -7.01 -1.47 -7.64
N TRP A 222 -6.25 -2.57 -7.66
CA TRP A 222 -4.83 -2.52 -7.99
C TRP A 222 -4.67 -2.23 -9.48
N ARG A 223 -3.90 -1.21 -9.83
CA ARG A 223 -3.65 -0.80 -11.21
C ARG A 223 -2.22 -1.16 -11.59
N VAL A 224 -2.06 -1.65 -12.82
CA VAL A 224 -0.75 -1.86 -13.43
C VAL A 224 -0.54 -0.74 -14.43
N LEU A 225 0.46 0.08 -14.19
CA LEU A 225 0.85 1.23 -14.99
C LEU A 225 2.17 0.91 -15.70
N LEU A 226 2.26 1.23 -16.99
CA LEU A 226 3.51 1.20 -17.75
C LEU A 226 3.89 2.61 -18.15
N LYS A 227 5.19 2.89 -18.11
CA LYS A 227 5.73 4.15 -18.60
C LYS A 227 5.81 4.07 -20.12
N GLU A 228 5.09 4.96 -20.80
CA GLU A 228 5.16 5.19 -22.24
C GLU A 228 5.59 6.63 -22.45
N GLU A 229 6.78 6.83 -23.04
CA GLU A 229 7.41 8.17 -23.13
C GLU A 229 7.55 8.81 -21.73
N ASP A 230 6.82 9.89 -21.46
CA ASP A 230 6.80 10.60 -20.18
C ASP A 230 5.54 10.30 -19.33
N ASP A 231 4.61 9.48 -19.84
CA ASP A 231 3.32 9.22 -19.21
C ASP A 231 3.22 7.83 -18.57
N PHE A 232 2.50 7.74 -17.46
CA PHE A 232 2.10 6.45 -16.87
C PHE A 232 0.72 6.05 -17.38
N VAL A 233 0.71 5.04 -18.26
CA VAL A 233 -0.50 4.51 -18.90
C VAL A 233 -0.97 3.27 -18.17
N GLN A 234 -2.26 3.23 -17.79
CA GLN A 234 -2.84 2.02 -17.22
C GLN A 234 -3.00 0.93 -18.29
N VAL A 235 -2.42 -0.24 -18.03
CA VAL A 235 -2.48 -1.41 -18.91
C VAL A 235 -3.25 -2.59 -18.33
N GLY A 236 -3.57 -2.54 -17.04
CA GLY A 236 -4.36 -3.57 -16.38
C GLY A 236 -4.89 -3.13 -15.02
N GLN A 237 -5.85 -3.90 -14.50
CA GLN A 237 -6.34 -3.75 -13.13
C GLN A 237 -6.75 -5.09 -12.53
N MET A 238 -6.62 -5.21 -11.22
CA MET A 238 -6.90 -6.43 -10.46
C MET A 238 -7.57 -6.11 -9.12
N LYS A 239 -8.40 -7.03 -8.62
CA LYS A 239 -9.01 -6.91 -7.29
C LYS A 239 -8.01 -7.20 -6.17
N ARG A 240 -7.11 -8.16 -6.39
CA ARG A 240 -6.02 -8.51 -5.48
C ARG A 240 -4.71 -7.90 -5.97
N ARG A 241 -3.72 -7.87 -5.07
CA ARG A 241 -2.35 -7.49 -5.42
C ARG A 241 -1.83 -8.40 -6.55
N PRO A 242 -1.31 -7.82 -7.65
CA PRO A 242 -0.70 -8.61 -8.72
C PRO A 242 0.52 -9.39 -8.21
N SER A 243 0.65 -10.65 -8.63
CA SER A 243 1.87 -11.44 -8.48
C SER A 243 2.83 -11.16 -9.63
N GLN A 244 4.08 -11.62 -9.53
CA GLN A 244 5.06 -11.49 -10.61
C GLN A 244 4.54 -12.09 -11.93
N SER A 245 3.90 -13.25 -11.88
CA SER A 245 3.31 -13.90 -13.06
C SER A 245 2.13 -13.11 -13.64
N ASP A 246 1.33 -12.46 -12.78
CA ASP A 246 0.25 -11.58 -13.24
C ASP A 246 0.80 -10.36 -13.98
N LEU A 247 1.87 -9.75 -13.45
CA LEU A 247 2.53 -8.61 -14.07
C LEU A 247 3.09 -8.97 -15.44
N GLU A 248 3.82 -10.08 -15.56
CA GLU A 248 4.37 -10.54 -16.84
C GLU A 248 3.27 -10.76 -17.88
N LEU A 249 2.17 -11.42 -17.49
CA LEU A 249 1.04 -11.66 -18.38
C LEU A 249 0.38 -10.36 -18.84
N VAL A 250 0.13 -9.42 -17.93
CA VAL A 250 -0.47 -8.10 -18.26
C VAL A 250 0.43 -7.33 -19.22
N ILE A 251 1.74 -7.31 -18.97
CA ILE A 251 2.71 -6.59 -19.81
C ILE A 251 2.80 -7.23 -21.20
N MET A 252 2.85 -8.56 -21.29
CA MET A 252 2.83 -9.27 -22.57
C MET A 252 1.57 -8.95 -23.38
N ASN A 253 0.40 -8.99 -22.74
CA ASN A 253 -0.87 -8.65 -23.38
C ASN A 253 -0.91 -7.20 -23.87
N ALA A 254 -0.40 -6.26 -23.07
CA ALA A 254 -0.32 -4.85 -23.45
C ALA A 254 0.57 -4.65 -24.69
N ARG A 255 1.75 -5.28 -24.73
CA ARG A 255 2.68 -5.22 -25.87
C ARG A 255 2.11 -5.84 -27.14
N ALA A 256 1.41 -6.97 -27.00
CA ALA A 256 0.75 -7.62 -28.13
C ALA A 256 -0.35 -6.72 -28.71
N ALA A 257 -1.12 -6.04 -27.86
CA ALA A 257 -2.16 -5.11 -28.28
C ALA A 257 -1.59 -3.87 -29.02
N SER A 258 -0.40 -3.40 -28.63
CA SER A 258 0.29 -2.26 -29.24
C SER A 258 1.15 -2.62 -30.46
N SER A 259 1.09 -3.86 -30.98
CA SER A 259 1.92 -4.29 -32.12
C SER A 259 1.57 -3.55 -33.43
N PRO A 260 2.56 -3.24 -34.30
CA PRO A 260 2.32 -2.59 -35.60
C PRO A 260 1.30 -3.31 -36.50
N LEU A 261 1.13 -4.63 -36.34
CA LEU A 261 0.14 -5.41 -37.09
C LEU A 261 -1.31 -5.09 -36.68
N THR A 262 -1.57 -4.79 -35.41
CA THR A 262 -2.90 -4.33 -34.96
C THR A 262 -3.17 -2.88 -35.35
N SER A 263 -2.13 -2.05 -35.44
CA SER A 263 -2.21 -0.67 -35.95
C SER A 263 -2.54 -0.61 -37.45
N LEU A 264 -1.97 -1.54 -38.25
CA LEU A 264 -2.26 -1.66 -39.68
C LEU A 264 -3.71 -2.06 -39.96
N VAL A 265 -4.28 -2.98 -39.18
CA VAL A 265 -5.70 -3.38 -39.30
C VAL A 265 -6.63 -2.22 -38.91
N LYS A 266 -6.28 -1.40 -37.91
CA LYS A 266 -7.03 -0.17 -37.56
C LYS A 266 -6.98 0.88 -38.70
N GLY A 267 -5.83 1.04 -39.35
CA GLY A 267 -5.66 1.94 -40.50
C GLY A 267 -6.51 1.53 -41.71
N VAL A 268 -6.56 0.23 -42.03
CA VAL A 268 -7.38 -0.29 -43.15
C VAL A 268 -8.88 -0.21 -42.85
N LYS A 269 -9.30 -0.51 -41.62
CA LYS A 269 -10.72 -0.41 -41.23
C LYS A 269 -11.24 1.04 -41.24
N GLY A 270 -10.42 2.01 -40.81
CA GLY A 270 -10.76 3.44 -40.83
C GLY A 270 -10.88 4.02 -42.25
N LEU A 271 -10.14 3.49 -43.21
CA LEU A 271 -10.26 3.84 -44.63
C LEU A 271 -11.53 3.25 -45.27
N MET A 272 -11.93 2.04 -44.88
CA MET A 272 -13.10 1.35 -45.43
C MET A 272 -14.44 1.92 -44.92
N ASP A 273 -14.46 2.50 -43.72
CA ASP A 273 -15.65 3.13 -43.14
C ASP A 273 -15.86 4.57 -43.66
N LYS A 274 -14.77 5.28 -44.03
CA LYS A 274 -14.83 6.57 -44.74
C LYS A 274 -15.25 6.45 -46.20
N GLY A 275 -15.12 5.27 -46.80
CA GLY A 275 -15.55 5.00 -48.18
C GLY A 275 -17.03 4.62 -48.33
N LYS A 276 -17.82 4.63 -47.25
CA LYS A 276 -19.26 4.29 -47.24
C LYS A 276 -20.19 5.48 -46.96
N LYS A 277 -19.71 6.72 -47.11
CA LYS A 277 -20.55 7.92 -47.14
C LYS A 277 -20.64 8.49 -48.54
#